data_AF-A0A069PNL8-F1
#
_entry.id   AF-A0A069PNL8-F1
#
_cell.length_a   1.000
_cell.length_b   1.000
_cell.length_c   1.000
_cell.angle_alpha   90.00
_cell.angle_beta   90.00
_cell.angle_gamma   90.00
#
_symmetry.space_group_name_H-M   'P 1'
#
loop_
_entity.id
_entity.type
_entity.pdbx_description
1 polymer ?
#
loop_
_entity_poly.entity_id
_entity_poly.type
_entity_poly.pdbx_seq_one_letter_code
_entity_poly.pdbx_strand_id
1 'polypeptide(L)'
;MAFTSPQVAELLAQRQALEEQLDKARERETRLALIEIVQKMREYGITLHELIGKKAVAEPAEPEGAVKYRDPATGATWSGRGRAPRWIVGKNRDDFAVSGRPGGRAAAMSQASLFSEGD
;
A
#
# COMPACT_ATOMS: atom_id res chain seq x y z
N MET A 1 -28.22 -48.31 26.30
CA MET A 1 -28.87 -46.98 26.26
C MET A 1 -27.91 -45.99 26.89
N ALA A 2 -27.43 -45.00 26.13
CA ALA A 2 -26.41 -44.07 26.59
C ALA A 2 -27.01 -43.11 27.63
N PHE A 3 -26.62 -43.25 28.89
CA PHE A 3 -26.95 -42.30 29.95
C PHE A 3 -26.01 -41.09 29.85
N THR A 4 -26.19 -40.27 28.82
CA THR A 4 -25.62 -38.93 28.82
C THR A 4 -26.54 -38.07 29.69
N SER A 5 -26.18 -37.93 30.97
CA SER A 5 -26.92 -37.09 31.92
C SER A 5 -27.02 -35.65 31.40
N PRO A 6 -28.12 -34.93 31.64
CA PRO A 6 -28.28 -33.53 31.19
C PRO A 6 -27.13 -32.63 31.65
N GLN A 7 -26.54 -32.93 32.81
CA GLN A 7 -25.36 -32.27 33.34
C GLN A 7 -24.11 -32.41 32.44
N VAL A 8 -23.92 -33.54 31.76
CA VAL A 8 -22.82 -33.74 30.82
C VAL A 8 -23.02 -32.86 29.58
N ALA A 9 -24.25 -32.76 29.08
CA ALA A 9 -24.57 -31.89 27.95
C ALA A 9 -24.34 -30.41 28.29
N GLU A 10 -24.72 -29.99 29.50
CA GLU A 10 -24.51 -28.61 29.97
C GLU A 10 -23.02 -28.27 30.11
N LEU A 11 -22.21 -29.18 30.69
CA LEU A 11 -20.76 -28.99 30.79
C LEU A 11 -20.08 -28.91 29.41
N LEU A 12 -20.58 -29.65 28.41
CA LEU A 12 -20.08 -29.55 27.03
C LEU A 12 -20.45 -28.20 26.39
N ALA A 13 -21.68 -27.72 26.58
CA ALA A 13 -22.09 -26.41 26.09
C ALA A 13 -21.28 -25.28 26.72
N GLN A 14 -21.00 -25.36 28.03
CA GLN A 14 -20.13 -24.39 28.72
C GLN A 14 -18.70 -24.40 28.16
N ARG A 15 -18.13 -25.58 27.87
CA ARG A 15 -16.80 -25.68 27.22
C ARG A 15 -16.79 -25.00 25.85
N GLN A 16 -17.78 -25.28 25.00
CA GLN A 16 -17.86 -24.67 23.68
C GLN A 16 -17.99 -23.15 23.75
N ALA A 17 -18.80 -22.64 24.67
CA ALA A 17 -18.94 -21.20 24.88
C ALA A 17 -17.63 -20.55 25.35
N LEU A 18 -16.87 -21.23 26.23
CA LEU A 18 -15.56 -20.75 26.68
C LEU A 18 -14.51 -20.79 25.56
N GLU A 19 -14.49 -21.85 24.75
CA GLU A 19 -13.61 -21.96 23.58
C GLU A 19 -13.88 -20.83 22.58
N GLU A 20 -15.15 -20.55 22.27
CA GLU A 20 -15.51 -19.45 21.36
C GLU A 20 -15.10 -18.07 21.91
N GLN A 21 -15.22 -17.86 23.23
CA GLN A 21 -14.75 -16.63 23.86
C GLN A 21 -13.22 -16.51 23.81
N LEU A 22 -12.52 -17.62 23.99
CA LEU A 22 -11.06 -17.68 23.95
C LEU A 22 -10.53 -17.38 22.55
N ASP A 23 -11.17 -17.93 21.51
CA ASP A 23 -10.81 -17.65 20.12
C ASP A 23 -11.05 -16.17 19.79
N LYS A 24 -12.20 -15.60 20.16
CA LYS A 24 -12.47 -14.17 20.00
C LYS A 24 -11.46 -13.29 20.74
N ALA A 25 -11.04 -13.69 21.94
CA ALA A 25 -10.02 -12.97 22.70
C ALA A 25 -8.67 -13.02 21.98
N ARG A 26 -8.24 -14.21 21.54
CA ARG A 26 -6.99 -14.39 20.78
C ARG A 26 -6.97 -13.60 19.48
N GLU A 27 -8.07 -13.57 18.73
CA GLU A 27 -8.18 -12.77 17.52
C GLU A 27 -7.99 -11.28 17.79
N ARG A 28 -8.60 -10.77 18.87
CA ARG A 28 -8.45 -9.37 19.30
C ARG A 28 -7.02 -9.06 19.70
N GLU A 29 -6.41 -9.91 20.54
CA GLU A 29 -5.03 -9.76 20.98
C GLU A 29 -4.06 -9.80 19.79
N THR A 30 -4.23 -10.77 18.89
CA THR A 30 -3.41 -10.92 17.68
C THR A 30 -3.53 -9.70 16.78
N ARG A 31 -4.75 -9.16 16.62
CA ARG A 31 -4.99 -7.94 15.83
C ARG A 31 -4.29 -6.73 16.44
N LEU A 32 -4.38 -6.56 17.77
CA LEU A 32 -3.72 -5.46 18.47
C LEU A 32 -2.19 -5.56 18.36
N ALA A 33 -1.65 -6.77 18.57
CA ALA A 33 -0.22 -7.03 18.41
C ALA A 33 0.26 -6.73 16.98
N LEU A 34 -0.51 -7.12 15.96
CA LEU A 34 -0.17 -6.84 14.56
C LEU A 34 -0.13 -5.32 14.29
N ILE A 35 -1.09 -4.56 14.82
CA ILE A 35 -1.11 -3.09 14.68
C ILE A 35 0.14 -2.48 15.31
N GLU A 36 0.49 -2.90 16.52
CA GLU A 36 1.68 -2.40 17.21
C GLU A 36 2.96 -2.73 16.43
N ILE A 37 3.08 -3.96 15.92
CA ILE A 37 4.22 -4.37 15.08
C ILE A 37 4.31 -3.50 13.84
N VAL A 38 3.21 -3.29 13.12
CA VAL A 38 3.20 -2.45 11.91
C VAL A 38 3.54 -0.99 12.21
N GLN A 39 3.08 -0.46 13.34
CA GLN A 39 3.45 0.88 13.79
C GLN A 39 4.96 0.98 14.05
N LYS A 40 5.52 0.03 14.82
CA LYS A 40 6.97 -0.05 15.07
C LYS A 40 7.75 -0.22 13.78
N MET A 41 7.26 -1.05 12.85
CA MET A 41 7.89 -1.22 11.53
C MET A 41 7.94 0.11 10.76
N ARG A 42 6.88 0.92 10.81
CA ARG A 42 6.88 2.25 10.17
C ARG A 42 7.80 3.25 10.86
N GLU A 43 7.82 3.26 12.20
CA GLU A 43 8.64 4.17 12.99
C GLU A 43 10.14 3.95 12.74
N TYR A 44 10.56 2.70 12.70
CA TYR A 44 11.97 2.33 12.49
C TYR A 44 12.34 2.07 11.03
N GLY A 45 11.37 2.17 10.10
CA GLY A 45 11.59 1.86 8.69
C GLY A 45 11.89 0.38 8.40
N ILE A 46 11.52 -0.53 9.32
CA ILE A 46 11.76 -1.97 9.19
C ILE A 46 10.81 -2.53 8.13
N THR A 47 11.38 -3.15 7.12
CA THR A 47 10.60 -3.82 6.07
C THR A 47 10.33 -5.28 6.44
N LEU A 48 9.26 -5.85 5.87
CA LEU A 48 8.94 -7.27 6.10
C LEU A 48 10.09 -8.21 5.68
N HIS A 49 10.89 -7.82 4.69
CA HIS A 49 12.06 -8.57 4.24
C HIS A 49 13.12 -8.72 5.34
N GLU A 50 13.34 -7.65 6.10
CA GLU A 50 14.29 -7.63 7.21
C GLU A 50 13.80 -8.50 8.38
N LEU A 51 12.49 -8.51 8.65
CA LEU A 51 11.88 -9.34 9.69
C LEU A 51 11.92 -10.85 9.36
N ILE A 52 11.75 -11.23 8.09
CA ILE A 52 11.75 -12.63 7.64
C ILE A 52 13.18 -13.19 7.52
N GLY A 53 14.22 -12.38 7.77
CA GLY A 53 15.61 -12.85 7.82
C GLY A 53 16.21 -13.21 6.47
N LYS A 54 15.49 -13.01 5.37
CA LYS A 54 16.11 -12.89 4.06
C LYS A 54 16.74 -11.52 4.05
N LYS A 55 18.03 -11.44 4.41
CA LYS A 55 18.89 -10.29 4.14
C LYS A 55 18.53 -9.81 2.75
N ALA A 56 17.70 -8.77 2.66
CA ALA A 56 17.65 -7.97 1.47
C ALA A 56 19.10 -7.53 1.37
N VAL A 57 19.82 -8.13 0.40
CA VAL A 57 20.98 -7.46 -0.16
C VAL A 57 20.48 -6.04 -0.31
N ALA A 58 21.08 -5.11 0.42
CA ALA A 58 20.71 -3.71 0.32
C ALA A 58 20.76 -3.41 -1.17
N GLU A 59 19.61 -3.44 -1.84
CA GLU A 59 19.52 -2.86 -3.15
C GLU A 59 19.85 -1.41 -2.82
N PRO A 60 20.95 -0.89 -3.40
CA PRO A 60 21.26 0.52 -3.21
C PRO A 60 19.96 1.22 -3.57
N ALA A 61 19.42 2.01 -2.63
CA ALA A 61 18.24 2.82 -2.87
C ALA A 61 18.36 3.34 -4.29
N GLU A 62 17.53 2.81 -5.21
CA GLU A 62 17.71 3.10 -6.62
C GLU A 62 17.72 4.63 -6.71
N PRO A 63 18.81 5.25 -7.17
CA PRO A 63 18.80 6.68 -7.35
C PRO A 63 17.91 6.89 -8.55
N GLU A 64 16.62 7.12 -8.28
CA GLU A 64 15.72 7.90 -9.10
C GLU A 64 16.04 7.72 -10.59
N GLY A 65 15.92 6.47 -11.03
CA GLY A 65 15.97 6.10 -12.44
C GLY A 65 14.66 6.53 -13.10
N ALA A 66 14.20 7.75 -12.81
CA ALA A 66 13.02 8.32 -13.42
C ALA A 66 13.21 8.21 -14.92
N VAL A 67 12.32 7.44 -15.55
CA VAL A 67 12.10 7.50 -17.00
C VAL A 67 11.84 8.96 -17.31
N LYS A 68 12.89 9.68 -17.70
CA LYS A 68 12.80 11.12 -17.89
C LYS A 68 11.98 11.43 -19.12
N TYR A 69 12.02 10.56 -20.14
CA TYR A 69 11.31 10.73 -21.41
C TYR A 69 10.55 9.47 -21.87
N ARG A 70 9.34 9.63 -22.44
CA ARG A 70 8.52 8.56 -23.02
C ARG A 70 7.91 8.99 -24.36
N ASP A 71 7.96 8.10 -25.35
CA ASP A 71 7.32 8.27 -26.65
C ASP A 71 5.80 8.03 -26.56
N PRO A 72 4.93 8.99 -26.92
CA PRO A 72 3.48 8.79 -26.94
C PRO A 72 3.01 7.82 -28.03
N ALA A 73 3.79 7.60 -29.10
CA ALA A 73 3.39 6.77 -30.22
C ALA A 73 3.72 5.28 -30.02
N THR A 74 4.89 4.97 -29.43
CA THR A 74 5.36 3.59 -29.25
C THR A 74 5.46 3.15 -27.79
N GLY A 75 5.34 4.09 -26.85
CA GLY A 75 5.52 3.83 -25.43
C GLY A 75 6.98 3.60 -25.01
N ALA A 76 7.95 3.72 -25.93
CA ALA A 76 9.37 3.57 -25.63
C ALA A 76 9.84 4.62 -24.61
N THR A 77 10.67 4.19 -23.65
CA THR A 77 11.16 5.03 -22.55
C THR A 77 12.66 5.28 -22.67
N TRP A 78 13.11 6.46 -22.24
CA TRP A 78 14.53 6.82 -22.21
C TRP A 78 14.88 7.62 -20.96
N SER A 79 15.95 7.20 -20.27
CA SER A 79 16.42 7.77 -19.00
C SER A 79 17.23 9.07 -19.17
N GLY A 80 17.43 9.55 -20.41
CA GLY A 80 18.24 10.74 -20.70
C GLY A 80 19.75 10.52 -20.59
N ARG A 81 20.21 9.30 -20.28
CA ARG A 81 21.62 8.90 -20.31
C ARG A 81 21.92 8.02 -21.52
N GLY A 82 23.07 8.22 -22.16
CA GLY A 82 23.53 7.42 -23.31
C GLY A 82 23.00 7.87 -24.68
N ARG A 83 23.08 7.00 -25.69
CA ARG A 83 22.66 7.31 -27.06
C ARG A 83 21.15 7.51 -27.14
N ALA A 84 20.73 8.71 -27.54
CA ALA A 84 19.32 9.05 -27.66
C ALA A 84 18.61 8.19 -28.74
N PRO A 85 17.41 7.66 -28.44
CA PRO A 85 16.60 6.93 -29.43
C PRO A 85 16.15 7.80 -30.60
N ARG A 86 15.89 7.18 -31.77
CA ARG A 86 15.49 7.91 -33.00
C ARG A 86 14.24 8.78 -32.84
N TRP A 87 13.36 8.46 -31.90
CA TRP A 87 12.10 9.19 -31.69
C TRP A 87 12.28 10.54 -30.98
N ILE A 88 13.35 10.73 -30.19
CA ILE A 88 13.65 12.00 -29.48
C ILE A 88 14.81 12.79 -30.14
N VAL A 89 15.61 12.16 -30.99
CA VAL A 89 16.70 12.83 -31.71
C VAL A 89 16.13 13.86 -32.70
N GLY A 90 16.51 15.13 -32.54
CA GLY A 90 16.08 16.24 -33.41
C GLY A 90 14.71 16.85 -33.07
N LYS A 91 14.02 16.36 -32.03
CA LYS A 91 12.76 16.93 -31.52
C LYS A 91 12.99 17.63 -30.18
N ASN A 92 12.03 18.46 -29.77
CA ASN A 92 12.08 19.09 -28.46
C ASN A 92 11.90 18.01 -27.37
N ARG A 93 12.84 17.94 -26.43
CA ARG A 93 12.90 16.86 -25.43
C ARG A 93 11.81 17.03 -24.37
N ASP A 94 11.41 18.27 -24.12
CA ASP A 94 10.42 18.60 -23.09
C ASP A 94 9.02 18.04 -23.43
N ASP A 95 8.69 17.89 -24.72
CA ASP A 95 7.42 17.29 -25.16
C ASP A 95 7.28 15.81 -24.77
N PHE A 96 8.40 15.14 -24.50
CA PHE A 96 8.43 13.73 -24.13
C PHE A 96 8.70 13.52 -22.65
N ALA A 97 8.85 14.59 -21.85
CA ALA A 97 9.25 14.48 -20.45
C ALA A 97 8.12 13.91 -19.58
N VAL A 98 8.41 12.87 -18.79
CA VAL A 98 7.42 12.22 -17.92
C VAL A 98 7.41 12.85 -16.52
N SER A 99 8.51 13.46 -16.10
CA SER A 99 8.64 14.16 -14.82
C SER A 99 8.41 15.67 -15.00
N GLY A 100 7.16 16.09 -15.00
CA GLY A 100 6.77 17.50 -15.01
C GLY A 100 5.73 17.80 -16.06
N ARG A 101 4.45 17.75 -15.66
CA ARG A 101 3.30 18.27 -16.42
C ARG A 101 3.68 19.60 -17.10
N PRO A 102 3.64 19.71 -18.44
CA PRO A 102 3.80 21.00 -19.09
C PRO A 102 2.44 21.72 -19.11
N GLY A 103 2.43 23.00 -18.75
CA GLY A 103 1.34 23.90 -19.13
C GLY A 103 0.43 24.36 -17.99
N GLY A 104 0.80 25.47 -17.35
CA GLY A 104 -0.19 26.39 -16.81
C GLY A 104 -0.99 27.02 -17.94
N ARG A 105 -2.32 26.84 -17.93
CA ARG A 105 -3.25 27.71 -18.64
C ARG A 105 -4.60 27.68 -17.92
N ALA A 106 -5.13 28.87 -17.67
CA ALA A 106 -6.41 29.12 -17.04
C ALA A 106 -7.60 28.46 -17.76
N ALA A 107 -8.54 27.93 -16.98
CA ALA A 107 -9.96 27.86 -17.33
C ALA A 107 -10.84 27.65 -16.08
N ALA A 108 -11.59 28.72 -15.76
CA ALA A 108 -13.00 28.74 -15.34
C ALA A 108 -13.47 28.07 -14.03
N MET A 109 -14.02 28.94 -13.18
CA MET A 109 -15.09 28.75 -12.19
C MET A 109 -16.03 27.56 -12.44
N SER A 110 -16.29 26.80 -11.36
CA SER A 110 -17.55 26.16 -10.91
C SER A 110 -17.12 25.12 -9.86
N GLN A 111 -17.53 25.08 -8.59
CA GLN A 111 -18.76 25.55 -7.98
C GLN A 111 -18.47 25.64 -6.46
N ALA A 112 -18.50 26.85 -5.91
CA ALA A 112 -18.66 27.06 -4.49
C ALA A 112 -20.15 27.01 -4.19
N SER A 113 -20.63 25.89 -3.64
CA SER A 113 -21.92 25.74 -2.97
C SER A 113 -21.98 24.33 -2.40
N LEU A 114 -21.54 24.13 -1.14
CA LEU A 114 -22.01 22.96 -0.39
C LEU A 114 -22.01 23.10 1.14
N PHE A 115 -21.70 24.28 1.71
CA PHE A 115 -21.89 24.49 3.15
C PHE A 115 -22.31 25.93 3.43
N SER A 116 -23.61 26.18 3.31
CA SER A 116 -24.30 27.25 4.03
C SER A 116 -25.77 26.84 4.14
N GLU A 117 -26.14 26.19 5.25
CA GLU A 117 -27.40 26.40 5.97
C GLU A 117 -27.43 25.51 7.23
N GLY A 118 -27.71 26.11 8.40
CA GLY A 118 -28.06 25.38 9.61
C GLY A 118 -27.51 25.94 10.93
N ASP A 119 -27.88 27.17 11.28
CA ASP A 119 -28.23 27.53 12.67
C ASP A 119 -29.39 28.53 12.64
#